data_AF-A0A9P9FTY0-F1
#
_entry.id   AF-A0A9P9FTY0-F1
#
_cell.length_a   1.000
_cell.length_b   1.000
_cell.length_c   1.000
_cell.angle_alpha   90.00
_cell.angle_beta   90.00
_cell.angle_gamma   90.00
#
_symmetry.space_group_name_H-M   'P 1'
#
loop_
_entity.id
_entity.type
_entity.pdbx_description
1 polymer ?
#
loop_
_entity_poly.entity_id
_entity_poly.type
_entity_poly.pdbx_seq_one_letter_code
_entity_poly.pdbx_strand_id
1 'polypeptide(L)'
;MHIHPRSIAIFHPAYRSPHNLLIQFPQVDYIDSDGHPNGIHHQTVLLACQIIANNAFSSGFLYYDKLGTLPVMEKVPLDGILKGTHYYFIVDPNYRYPIVPCFEEWRFPHCGVPACWPTLHINPKSERRCALTNQATGVRSADVVPRTEERWFKVNRMSMYRQSTSTASPDMANCPNQLQLSPVIGSCFRTNLFAIVPKPSPVGTSNGQPVAQYCVHVFSRNAPRFYRSYHNMPALNLNGTRREYLFARFAWTVFTLLDTFILANVSRNIALPRRHLQGTYSSTTLPVGGQELYNSYTG
;
A
#
# COMPACT_ATOMS: atom_id res chain seq x y z
N MET A 1 -30.68 -3.42 2.85
CA MET A 1 -29.87 -2.78 1.79
C MET A 1 -28.39 -2.82 2.19
N HIS A 2 -27.52 -3.45 1.40
CA HIS A 2 -26.08 -3.42 1.66
C HIS A 2 -25.49 -2.18 0.98
N ILE A 3 -25.10 -1.19 1.79
CA ILE A 3 -24.57 0.08 1.27
C ILE A 3 -23.08 -0.13 0.99
N HIS A 4 -22.72 -0.07 -0.28
CA HIS A 4 -21.33 -0.13 -0.72
C HIS A 4 -20.67 1.23 -0.51
N PRO A 5 -19.41 1.26 -0.05
CA PRO A 5 -18.67 2.51 0.05
C PRO A 5 -18.57 3.18 -1.33
N ARG A 6 -18.70 4.50 -1.34
CA ARG A 6 -18.35 5.34 -2.49
C ARG A 6 -16.83 5.27 -2.73
N SER A 7 -16.36 5.87 -3.81
CA SER A 7 -14.94 5.92 -4.13
C SER A 7 -14.44 7.33 -4.38
N ILE A 8 -13.17 7.54 -4.02
CA ILE A 8 -12.41 8.72 -4.38
C ILE A 8 -11.54 8.37 -5.57
N ALA A 9 -11.56 9.22 -6.59
CA ALA A 9 -10.73 9.10 -7.77
C ALA A 9 -9.46 9.93 -7.63
N ILE A 10 -8.30 9.34 -7.92
CA ILE A 10 -7.07 10.11 -8.10
C ILE A 10 -6.76 10.18 -9.59
N PHE A 11 -6.50 11.37 -10.09
CA PHE A 11 -6.22 11.64 -11.49
C PHE A 11 -4.74 11.91 -11.73
N HIS A 12 -4.24 11.36 -12.83
CA HIS A 12 -2.96 11.74 -13.39
C HIS A 12 -3.13 13.04 -14.21
N PRO A 13 -2.33 14.09 -13.96
CA PRO A 13 -2.54 15.41 -14.55
C PRO A 13 -2.23 15.49 -16.05
N ALA A 14 -1.18 14.82 -16.55
CA ALA A 14 -0.82 14.92 -17.97
C ALA A 14 -1.76 14.23 -18.98
N TYR A 15 -2.63 13.31 -18.54
CA TYR A 15 -3.52 12.58 -19.45
C TYR A 15 -4.89 13.25 -19.57
N ARG A 16 -5.59 13.00 -20.68
CA ARG A 16 -6.95 13.52 -20.91
C ARG A 16 -8.01 12.56 -20.35
N SER A 17 -9.13 13.13 -19.90
CA SER A 17 -10.32 12.34 -19.58
C SER A 17 -10.83 11.58 -20.81
N PRO A 18 -11.32 10.34 -20.67
CA PRO A 18 -11.45 9.57 -19.43
C PRO A 18 -10.19 8.79 -19.01
N HIS A 19 -9.11 8.84 -19.80
CA HIS A 19 -7.89 8.05 -19.61
C HIS A 19 -6.92 8.61 -18.57
N ASN A 20 -7.34 9.60 -17.79
CA ASN A 20 -6.55 10.23 -16.75
C ASN A 20 -6.83 9.68 -15.34
N LEU A 21 -7.83 8.80 -15.18
CA LEU A 21 -8.09 8.10 -13.92
C LEU A 21 -6.91 7.19 -13.58
N LEU A 22 -6.14 7.55 -12.56
CA LEU A 22 -4.93 6.83 -12.16
C LEU A 22 -5.29 5.64 -11.27
N ILE A 23 -6.04 5.89 -10.21
CA ILE A 23 -6.38 4.89 -9.19
C ILE A 23 -7.65 5.35 -8.45
N GLN A 24 -8.42 4.39 -7.95
CA GLN A 24 -9.59 4.65 -7.10
C GLN A 24 -9.46 3.96 -5.76
N PHE A 25 -9.95 4.60 -4.71
CA PHE A 25 -9.98 4.03 -3.37
C PHE A 25 -11.40 4.04 -2.80
N PRO A 26 -11.81 3.01 -2.05
CA PRO A 26 -13.09 3.02 -1.35
C PRO A 26 -13.05 4.02 -0.19
N GLN A 27 -14.16 4.71 0.05
CA GLN A 27 -14.34 5.60 1.20
C GLN A 27 -14.71 4.77 2.43
N VAL A 28 -13.77 4.60 3.36
CA VAL A 28 -13.82 3.60 4.43
C VAL A 28 -13.44 4.16 5.81
N ASP A 29 -12.84 5.35 5.89
CA ASP A 29 -12.20 5.83 7.12
C ASP A 29 -13.05 6.73 8.02
N TYR A 30 -14.23 7.14 7.55
CA TYR A 30 -15.15 7.98 8.30
C TYR A 30 -16.59 7.47 8.10
N ILE A 31 -17.43 7.65 9.11
CA ILE A 31 -18.86 7.37 9.02
C ILE A 31 -19.57 8.72 9.09
N ASP A 32 -20.38 9.04 8.09
CA ASP A 32 -21.15 10.28 8.07
C ASP A 32 -22.38 10.23 8.98
N SER A 33 -23.13 11.34 9.05
CA SER A 33 -24.32 11.47 9.89
C SER A 33 -25.41 10.44 9.58
N ASP A 34 -25.44 9.93 8.34
CA ASP A 34 -26.42 8.95 7.87
C ASP A 34 -25.96 7.51 8.14
N GLY A 35 -24.80 7.34 8.79
CA GLY A 35 -24.20 6.03 9.06
C GLY A 35 -23.52 5.41 7.84
N HIS A 36 -23.23 6.20 6.79
CA HIS A 36 -22.58 5.71 5.58
C HIS A 36 -21.06 5.87 5.63
N PRO A 37 -20.31 4.88 5.10
CA PRO A 37 -18.88 5.02 4.88
C PRO A 37 -18.57 6.18 3.96
N ASN A 38 -17.69 7.06 4.43
CA ASN A 38 -17.30 8.29 3.76
C ASN A 38 -15.81 8.56 4.05
N GLY A 39 -15.16 9.28 3.15
CA GLY A 39 -13.76 9.66 3.22
C GLY A 39 -12.72 8.53 3.33
N ILE A 40 -11.45 8.91 3.22
CA ILE A 40 -10.30 8.00 3.29
C ILE A 40 -9.10 8.68 3.95
N HIS A 41 -8.28 7.93 4.68
CA HIS A 41 -7.08 8.45 5.32
C HIS A 41 -6.07 9.02 4.30
N HIS A 42 -5.69 10.28 4.49
CA HIS A 42 -4.88 11.04 3.53
C HIS A 42 -3.52 10.41 3.27
N GLN A 43 -2.73 10.12 4.32
CA GLN A 43 -1.39 9.53 4.16
C GLN A 43 -1.43 8.18 3.42
N THR A 44 -2.48 7.37 3.61
CA THR A 44 -2.62 6.08 2.91
C THR A 44 -2.78 6.29 1.41
N VAL A 45 -3.64 7.22 0.99
CA VAL A 45 -3.83 7.54 -0.44
C VAL A 45 -2.55 8.12 -1.03
N LEU A 46 -1.95 9.09 -0.34
CA LEU A 46 -0.73 9.74 -0.82
C LEU A 46 0.40 8.73 -1.05
N LEU A 47 0.67 7.86 -0.08
CA LEU A 47 1.71 6.84 -0.21
C LEU A 47 1.43 5.85 -1.33
N ALA A 48 0.18 5.44 -1.52
CA ALA A 48 -0.18 4.57 -2.64
C ALA A 48 0.20 5.22 -3.97
N CYS A 49 -0.12 6.50 -4.15
CA CYS A 49 0.24 7.27 -5.35
C CYS A 49 1.75 7.47 -5.51
N GLN A 50 2.48 7.71 -4.41
CA GLN A 50 3.94 7.85 -4.45
C GLN A 50 4.64 6.53 -4.80
N ILE A 51 4.14 5.38 -4.32
CA ILE A 51 4.67 4.05 -4.66
C ILE A 51 4.58 3.79 -6.17
N ILE A 52 3.40 3.98 -6.75
CA ILE A 52 3.16 3.72 -8.19
C ILE A 52 3.94 4.71 -9.08
N ALA A 53 4.22 5.91 -8.59
CA ALA A 53 5.08 6.89 -9.24
C ALA A 53 6.57 6.68 -8.92
N ASN A 54 6.98 5.41 -8.80
CA ASN A 54 8.36 4.99 -8.57
C ASN A 54 8.98 5.58 -7.30
N ASN A 55 8.27 5.47 -6.16
CA ASN A 55 8.70 5.94 -4.84
C ASN A 55 8.97 7.45 -4.76
N ALA A 56 8.10 8.27 -5.38
CA ALA A 56 8.18 9.74 -5.36
C ALA A 56 7.83 10.35 -3.98
N PHE A 57 8.43 9.86 -2.90
CA PHE A 57 8.06 10.21 -1.52
C PHE A 57 8.34 11.67 -1.16
N SER A 58 9.35 12.27 -1.77
CA SER A 58 9.77 13.66 -1.50
C SER A 58 9.17 14.69 -2.46
N SER A 59 8.67 14.27 -3.62
CA SER A 59 8.24 15.17 -4.70
C SER A 59 6.79 14.98 -5.15
N GLY A 60 6.15 13.87 -4.77
CA GLY A 60 4.77 13.57 -5.14
C GLY A 60 3.78 14.02 -4.07
N PHE A 61 2.77 14.83 -4.44
CA PHE A 61 1.75 15.33 -3.52
C PHE A 61 0.35 15.33 -4.15
N LEU A 62 -0.69 15.40 -3.30
CA LEU A 62 -2.08 15.52 -3.73
C LEU A 62 -2.50 16.99 -3.81
N TYR A 63 -3.25 17.31 -4.86
CA TYR A 63 -3.77 18.64 -5.16
C TYR A 63 -5.27 18.58 -5.45
N TYR A 64 -5.97 19.67 -5.16
CA TYR A 64 -7.39 19.84 -5.52
C TYR A 64 -7.56 20.14 -7.00
N ASP A 65 -6.57 20.77 -7.61
CA ASP A 65 -6.61 21.19 -9.00
C ASP A 65 -5.54 20.49 -9.83
N LYS A 66 -5.80 20.47 -11.13
CA LYS A 66 -4.94 19.85 -12.13
C LYS A 66 -3.60 20.58 -12.30
N LEU A 67 -3.52 21.88 -12.01
CA LEU A 67 -2.32 22.69 -12.24
C LEU A 67 -1.31 22.58 -11.09
N GLY A 68 -1.74 22.05 -9.94
CA GLY A 68 -0.88 21.89 -8.76
C GLY A 68 -0.73 23.18 -7.96
N THR A 69 -1.75 24.02 -7.97
CA THR A 69 -1.71 25.33 -7.27
C THR A 69 -2.36 25.27 -5.89
N LEU A 70 -3.23 24.29 -5.63
CA LEU A 70 -3.99 24.12 -4.40
C LEU A 70 -3.65 22.78 -3.74
N PRO A 71 -2.53 22.70 -2.98
CA PRO A 71 -2.13 21.46 -2.32
C PRO A 71 -3.15 21.04 -1.26
N VAL A 72 -3.43 19.75 -1.18
CA VAL A 72 -4.41 19.21 -0.24
C VAL A 72 -3.98 19.42 1.22
N MET A 73 -2.67 19.34 1.47
CA MET A 73 -2.07 19.47 2.80
C MET A 73 -2.33 20.81 3.49
N GLU A 74 -2.67 21.88 2.76
CA GLU A 74 -3.05 23.16 3.35
C GLU A 74 -4.38 23.11 4.10
N LYS A 75 -5.28 22.18 3.72
CA LYS A 75 -6.63 22.06 4.28
C LYS A 75 -6.84 20.76 5.06
N VAL A 76 -6.18 19.69 4.64
CA VAL A 76 -6.30 18.36 5.24
C VAL A 76 -4.91 17.83 5.55
N PRO A 77 -4.51 17.73 6.83
CA PRO A 77 -3.20 17.20 7.19
C PRO A 77 -3.08 15.72 6.82
N LEU A 78 -1.87 15.17 6.88
CA LEU A 78 -1.59 13.79 6.43
C LEU A 78 -2.30 12.72 7.27
N ASP A 79 -2.52 12.99 8.57
CA ASP A 79 -3.32 12.18 9.48
C ASP A 79 -4.84 12.41 9.34
N GLY A 80 -5.24 13.37 8.50
CA GLY A 80 -6.62 13.73 8.24
C GLY A 80 -7.36 12.77 7.28
N ILE A 81 -8.65 13.06 7.09
CA ILE A 81 -9.55 12.30 6.21
C ILE A 81 -9.89 13.13 4.97
N LEU A 82 -9.57 12.60 3.79
CA LEU A 82 -9.97 13.14 2.50
C LEU A 82 -11.46 12.86 2.27
N LYS A 83 -12.27 13.89 2.06
CA LYS A 83 -13.74 13.78 1.86
C LYS A 83 -14.21 14.20 0.47
N GLY A 84 -13.32 14.73 -0.38
CA GLY A 84 -13.63 15.12 -1.75
C GLY A 84 -13.97 13.92 -2.63
N THR A 85 -14.51 14.15 -3.83
CA THR A 85 -14.80 13.08 -4.80
C THR A 85 -13.58 12.69 -5.63
N HIS A 86 -12.65 13.62 -5.80
CA HIS A 86 -11.43 13.41 -6.56
C HIS A 86 -10.29 14.33 -6.15
N TYR A 87 -9.08 13.95 -6.54
CA TYR A 87 -7.85 14.72 -6.36
C TYR A 87 -6.91 14.46 -7.55
N TYR A 88 -5.89 15.30 -7.70
CA TYR A 88 -4.80 15.10 -8.66
C TYR A 88 -3.54 14.71 -7.89
N PHE A 89 -2.82 13.69 -8.36
CA PHE A 89 -1.48 13.39 -7.85
C PHE A 89 -0.45 13.98 -8.81
N ILE A 90 0.43 14.82 -8.28
CA ILE A 90 1.42 15.56 -9.08
C ILE A 90 2.80 15.30 -8.49
N VAL A 91 3.76 15.02 -9.36
CA VAL A 91 5.17 14.84 -9.01
C VAL A 91 5.95 16.03 -9.58
N ASP A 92 6.49 16.88 -8.71
CA ASP A 92 7.30 18.03 -9.13
C ASP A 92 8.73 17.59 -9.51
N PRO A 93 9.36 18.14 -10.56
CA PRO A 93 8.83 19.02 -11.62
C PRO A 93 8.21 18.29 -12.81
N ASN A 94 8.03 16.97 -12.72
CA ASN A 94 7.56 16.17 -13.83
C ASN A 94 6.04 16.00 -13.85
N TYR A 95 5.36 16.90 -14.56
CA TYR A 95 3.90 16.84 -14.75
C TYR A 95 3.42 15.56 -15.48
N ARG A 96 4.26 14.95 -16.33
CA ARG A 96 4.00 13.67 -17.01
C ARG A 96 4.92 12.56 -16.48
N TYR A 97 4.90 12.41 -15.15
CA TYR A 97 5.70 11.43 -14.44
C TYR A 97 5.41 10.00 -14.91
N PRO A 98 6.44 9.13 -14.91
CA PRO A 98 6.28 7.73 -15.25
C PRO A 98 5.59 6.95 -14.12
N ILE A 99 4.87 5.91 -14.50
CA ILE A 99 4.23 4.96 -13.57
C ILE A 99 4.95 3.62 -13.64
N VAL A 100 5.19 3.01 -12.49
CA VAL A 100 5.59 1.60 -12.43
C VAL A 100 4.37 0.74 -12.77
N PRO A 101 4.42 -0.11 -13.79
CA PRO A 101 3.22 -0.74 -14.34
C PRO A 101 2.63 -1.86 -13.47
N CYS A 102 3.47 -2.58 -12.73
CA CYS A 102 3.06 -3.67 -11.84
C CYS A 102 4.05 -3.86 -10.69
N PHE A 103 3.72 -4.72 -9.73
CA PHE A 103 4.55 -4.95 -8.55
C PHE A 103 5.91 -5.58 -8.91
N GLU A 104 5.95 -6.49 -9.88
CA GLU A 104 7.14 -7.22 -10.30
C GLU A 104 8.24 -6.29 -10.83
N GLU A 105 7.84 -5.17 -11.44
CA GLU A 105 8.75 -4.15 -11.96
C GLU A 105 9.11 -3.07 -10.92
N TRP A 106 8.38 -3.03 -9.79
CA TRP A 106 8.65 -2.08 -8.73
C TRP A 106 9.94 -2.38 -7.97
N ARG A 107 10.68 -1.34 -7.60
CA ARG A 107 11.87 -1.48 -6.77
C ARG A 107 11.58 -1.08 -5.34
N PHE A 108 11.93 -1.97 -4.42
CA PHE A 108 11.75 -1.73 -3.00
C PHE A 108 12.69 -0.60 -2.55
N PRO A 109 12.18 0.43 -1.86
CA PRO A 109 12.98 1.57 -1.40
C PRO A 109 13.77 1.20 -0.14
N HIS A 110 14.85 0.42 -0.28
CA HIS A 110 15.76 0.12 0.83
C HIS A 110 16.25 1.42 1.48
N CYS A 111 16.22 1.47 2.82
CA CYS A 111 16.53 2.67 3.62
C CYS A 111 15.63 3.89 3.34
N GLY A 112 14.65 3.77 2.44
CA GLY A 112 13.72 4.83 2.04
C GLY A 112 12.26 4.53 2.39
N VAL A 113 12.00 3.55 3.25
CA VAL A 113 10.64 3.32 3.80
C VAL A 113 10.24 4.56 4.62
N PRO A 114 9.12 5.23 4.30
CA PRO A 114 8.72 6.48 4.94
C PRO A 114 8.64 6.39 6.46
N ALA A 115 9.03 7.46 7.17
CA ALA A 115 9.07 7.50 8.63
C ALA A 115 7.69 7.28 9.29
N CYS A 116 6.60 7.60 8.59
CA CYS A 116 5.24 7.30 9.02
C CYS A 116 4.93 5.80 9.09
N TRP A 117 5.82 4.92 8.62
CA TRP A 117 5.82 3.49 8.87
C TRP A 117 6.77 3.16 10.04
N PRO A 118 6.27 3.16 11.29
CA PRO A 118 7.11 2.98 12.46
C PRO A 118 7.74 1.59 12.48
N THR A 119 8.91 1.48 13.08
CA THR A 119 9.54 0.19 13.32
C THR A 119 8.70 -0.64 14.29
N LEU A 120 8.57 -1.93 14.00
CA LEU A 120 7.87 -2.85 14.88
C LEU A 120 8.79 -3.33 15.99
N HIS A 121 8.26 -3.37 17.21
CA HIS A 121 8.93 -4.03 18.32
C HIS A 121 8.94 -5.53 18.09
N ILE A 122 10.12 -6.15 18.23
CA ILE A 122 10.29 -7.59 18.09
C ILE A 122 10.19 -8.19 19.48
N ASN A 123 9.08 -8.85 19.79
CA ASN A 123 8.98 -9.63 21.01
C ASN A 123 9.57 -11.04 20.78
N PRO A 124 10.67 -11.41 21.46
CA PRO A 124 11.30 -12.73 21.30
C PRO A 124 10.43 -13.89 21.82
N LYS A 125 9.40 -13.61 22.64
CA LYS A 125 8.43 -14.60 23.15
C LYS A 125 7.11 -14.50 22.40
N SER A 126 7.13 -14.44 21.07
CA SER A 126 5.89 -14.32 20.30
C SER A 126 5.05 -15.60 20.42
N GLU A 127 3.95 -15.56 21.15
CA GLU A 127 2.95 -16.62 21.11
C GLU A 127 2.31 -16.66 19.71
N ARG A 128 2.06 -17.87 19.20
CA ARG A 128 1.35 -18.09 17.91
C ARG A 128 -0.12 -17.69 18.06
N ARG A 129 -0.41 -16.39 17.90
CA ARG A 129 -1.76 -15.83 17.95
C ARG A 129 -2.04 -15.02 16.69
N CYS A 130 -3.31 -14.94 16.33
CA CYS A 130 -3.77 -14.16 15.19
C CYS A 130 -3.32 -12.70 15.34
N ALA A 131 -2.66 -12.16 14.31
CA ALA A 131 -2.13 -10.80 14.30
C ALA A 131 -3.20 -9.73 14.50
N LEU A 132 -4.46 -10.04 14.19
CA LEU A 132 -5.59 -9.10 14.29
C LEU A 132 -6.51 -9.41 15.47
N THR A 133 -6.94 -10.66 15.65
CA THR A 133 -7.93 -11.04 16.67
C THR A 133 -7.33 -11.51 17.99
N ASN A 134 -6.00 -11.68 18.05
CA ASN A 134 -5.26 -12.20 19.21
C ASN A 134 -5.69 -13.60 19.70
N GLN A 135 -6.48 -14.32 18.89
CA GLN A 135 -6.89 -15.70 19.18
C GLN A 135 -5.74 -16.68 18.92
N ALA A 136 -5.54 -17.64 19.82
CA ALA A 136 -4.47 -18.65 19.71
C ALA A 136 -4.89 -19.88 18.87
N THR A 137 -6.19 -20.20 18.84
CA THR A 137 -6.70 -21.42 18.20
C THR A 137 -6.97 -21.24 16.71
N GLY A 138 -6.61 -22.25 15.91
CA GLY A 138 -6.97 -22.30 14.48
C GLY A 138 -6.21 -21.30 13.59
N VAL A 139 -5.12 -20.71 14.06
CA VAL A 139 -4.30 -19.78 13.28
C VAL A 139 -3.45 -20.51 12.24
N ARG A 140 -3.18 -19.84 11.12
CA ARG A 140 -2.29 -20.32 10.05
C ARG A 140 -1.31 -19.23 9.68
N SER A 141 -0.09 -19.63 9.31
CA SER A 141 0.88 -18.73 8.70
C SER A 141 0.38 -18.24 7.34
N ALA A 142 0.47 -16.95 7.10
CA ALA A 142 0.25 -16.31 5.81
C ALA A 142 1.48 -15.48 5.45
N ASP A 143 2.01 -15.66 4.24
CA ASP A 143 3.14 -14.88 3.78
C ASP A 143 2.71 -13.40 3.54
N VAL A 144 3.50 -12.47 4.08
CA VAL A 144 3.25 -11.03 3.99
C VAL A 144 3.52 -10.53 2.57
N VAL A 145 4.71 -10.80 2.05
CA VAL A 145 4.99 -10.78 0.62
C VAL A 145 4.69 -12.17 0.06
N PRO A 146 3.74 -12.33 -0.88
CA PRO A 146 3.34 -13.63 -1.40
C PRO A 146 4.49 -14.41 -2.05
N ARG A 147 4.39 -15.74 -2.00
CA ARG A 147 5.40 -16.63 -2.63
C ARG A 147 5.41 -16.55 -4.15
N THR A 148 4.29 -16.17 -4.77
CA THR A 148 4.21 -15.90 -6.21
C THR A 148 5.19 -14.81 -6.63
N GLU A 149 5.55 -13.91 -5.71
CA GLU A 149 6.50 -12.81 -5.92
C GLU A 149 7.96 -13.20 -5.64
N GLU A 150 8.32 -14.49 -5.66
CA GLU A 150 9.68 -14.95 -5.30
C GLU A 150 10.76 -14.27 -6.14
N ARG A 151 10.51 -14.05 -7.44
CA ARG A 151 11.44 -13.34 -8.33
C ARG A 151 11.68 -11.92 -7.83
N TRP A 152 10.61 -11.15 -7.60
CA TRP A 152 10.69 -9.80 -7.08
C TRP A 152 11.42 -9.76 -5.73
N PHE A 153 11.10 -10.70 -4.84
CA PHE A 153 11.68 -10.84 -3.52
C PHE A 153 13.21 -11.03 -3.58
N LYS A 154 13.69 -11.90 -4.48
CA LYS A 154 15.12 -12.14 -4.72
C LYS A 154 15.81 -10.93 -5.33
N VAL A 155 15.21 -10.33 -6.36
CA VAL A 155 15.76 -9.17 -7.08
C VAL A 155 15.91 -7.95 -6.17
N ASN A 156 14.94 -7.73 -5.27
CA ASN A 156 14.97 -6.68 -4.26
C ASN A 156 15.65 -7.14 -2.96
N ARG A 157 16.40 -8.25 -2.95
CA ARG A 157 17.18 -8.73 -1.79
C ARG A 157 16.41 -8.70 -0.46
N MET A 158 15.10 -8.99 -0.49
CA MET A 158 14.23 -8.84 0.67
C MET A 158 14.53 -9.84 1.80
N SER A 159 15.38 -10.84 1.53
CA SER A 159 15.95 -11.74 2.53
C SER A 159 16.82 -11.02 3.55
N MET A 160 17.35 -9.83 3.26
CA MET A 160 18.17 -9.05 4.20
C MET A 160 17.42 -8.63 5.47
N TYR A 161 16.08 -8.56 5.41
CA TYR A 161 15.24 -8.27 6.57
C TYR A 161 14.90 -9.53 7.37
N ARG A 162 15.37 -10.70 6.95
CA ARG A 162 15.38 -11.90 7.79
C ARG A 162 16.40 -11.69 8.90
N GLN A 163 15.95 -11.84 10.15
CA GLN A 163 16.82 -11.67 11.29
C GLN A 163 17.90 -12.77 11.26
N SER A 164 19.17 -12.39 11.35
CA SER A 164 20.25 -13.33 11.67
C SER A 164 20.27 -13.45 13.19
N THR A 165 19.50 -14.38 13.75
CA THR A 165 19.71 -14.78 15.15
C THR A 165 20.49 -16.07 15.13
N SER A 166 21.79 -15.98 15.43
CA SER A 166 22.73 -17.09 15.58
C SER A 166 22.39 -18.07 16.72
N THR A 167 21.28 -17.87 17.43
CA THR A 167 20.90 -18.61 18.64
C THR A 167 19.48 -19.19 18.61
N ALA A 168 18.73 -19.06 17.52
CA ALA A 168 17.41 -19.68 17.41
C ALA A 168 17.56 -21.16 17.02
N SER A 169 16.98 -22.07 17.81
CA SER A 169 16.87 -23.48 17.44
C SER A 169 16.14 -23.61 16.07
N PRO A 170 16.49 -24.61 15.24
CA PRO A 170 15.92 -24.78 13.91
C PRO A 170 14.39 -24.93 13.90
N ASP A 171 13.78 -25.32 15.03
CA ASP A 171 12.34 -25.50 15.19
C ASP A 171 11.56 -24.21 15.56
N MET A 172 12.24 -23.08 15.82
CA MET A 172 11.61 -21.78 16.12
C MET A 172 11.96 -20.68 15.11
N ALA A 173 12.19 -21.03 13.84
CA ALA A 173 12.44 -20.07 12.78
C ALA A 173 11.17 -19.26 12.42
N ASN A 174 10.86 -18.24 13.23
CA ASN A 174 9.91 -17.20 12.84
C ASN A 174 10.43 -16.53 11.57
N CYS A 175 9.83 -16.85 10.42
CA CYS A 175 10.11 -16.15 9.17
C CYS A 175 9.45 -14.77 9.25
N PRO A 176 10.21 -13.65 9.24
CA PRO A 176 9.61 -12.34 9.41
C PRO A 176 8.70 -11.89 8.26
N ASN A 177 8.74 -12.61 7.13
CA ASN A 177 7.78 -12.46 6.04
C ASN A 177 6.48 -13.26 6.26
N GLN A 178 6.15 -13.65 7.50
CA GLN A 178 4.91 -14.39 7.81
C GLN A 178 4.16 -13.76 8.98
N LEU A 179 2.83 -13.80 8.88
CA LEU A 179 1.90 -13.44 9.95
C LEU A 179 1.02 -14.63 10.29
N GLN A 180 0.67 -14.78 11.56
CA GLN A 180 -0.35 -15.72 12.00
C GLN A 180 -1.72 -15.07 11.83
N LEU A 181 -2.62 -15.68 11.06
CA LEU A 181 -3.97 -15.17 10.84
C LEU A 181 -4.99 -16.29 11.00
N SER A 182 -6.22 -15.95 11.40
CA SER A 182 -7.33 -16.90 11.29
C SER A 182 -7.57 -17.25 9.81
N PRO A 183 -8.16 -18.43 9.47
CA PRO A 183 -8.25 -18.87 8.08
C PRO A 183 -9.06 -17.90 7.19
N VAL A 184 -10.14 -17.33 7.71
CA VAL A 184 -10.99 -16.36 7.00
C VAL A 184 -10.22 -15.08 6.72
N ILE A 185 -9.58 -14.49 7.73
CA ILE A 185 -8.78 -13.28 7.60
C ILE A 185 -7.60 -13.53 6.65
N GLY A 186 -6.91 -14.66 6.80
CA GLY A 186 -5.79 -15.05 5.94
C GLY A 186 -6.21 -15.23 4.47
N SER A 187 -7.43 -15.71 4.21
CA SER A 187 -7.99 -15.77 2.85
C SER A 187 -8.17 -14.37 2.27
N CYS A 188 -8.83 -13.47 3.01
CA CYS A 188 -9.02 -12.08 2.60
C CYS A 188 -7.68 -11.34 2.41
N PHE A 189 -6.69 -11.64 3.25
CA PHE A 189 -5.35 -11.08 3.11
C PHE A 189 -4.80 -11.51 1.75
N ARG A 190 -4.66 -12.82 1.49
CA ARG A 190 -4.09 -13.37 0.24
C ARG A 190 -4.70 -12.82 -1.05
N THR A 191 -5.98 -12.44 -1.05
CA THR A 191 -6.67 -11.89 -2.23
C THR A 191 -6.59 -10.36 -2.36
N ASN A 192 -5.62 -9.69 -1.71
CA ASN A 192 -5.48 -8.23 -1.72
C ASN A 192 -6.69 -7.45 -1.19
N LEU A 193 -7.57 -8.09 -0.41
CA LEU A 193 -8.76 -7.39 0.08
C LEU A 193 -8.39 -6.22 1.02
N PHE A 194 -7.31 -6.41 1.78
CA PHE A 194 -6.80 -5.44 2.72
C PHE A 194 -5.28 -5.53 2.83
N ALA A 195 -4.68 -4.44 3.31
CA ALA A 195 -3.31 -4.41 3.82
C ALA A 195 -3.29 -3.86 5.25
N ILE A 196 -2.17 -4.05 5.95
CA ILE A 196 -1.95 -3.49 7.29
C ILE A 196 -1.10 -2.25 7.13
N VAL A 197 -1.63 -1.08 7.50
CA VAL A 197 -1.01 0.23 7.27
C VAL A 197 -0.99 1.06 8.56
N PRO A 198 -0.02 1.96 8.75
CA PRO A 198 0.00 2.86 9.88
C PRO A 198 -1.10 3.92 9.76
N LYS A 199 -1.81 4.16 10.87
CA LYS A 199 -2.81 5.22 11.03
C LYS A 199 -2.68 5.86 12.42
N PRO A 200 -3.17 7.09 12.61
CA PRO A 200 -3.22 7.71 13.93
C PRO A 200 -3.95 6.82 14.95
N SER A 201 -3.33 6.57 16.10
CA SER A 201 -3.98 5.87 17.20
C SER A 201 -4.96 6.82 17.90
N PRO A 202 -6.19 6.37 18.16
CA PRO A 202 -7.15 7.16 18.93
C PRO A 202 -6.82 7.23 20.43
N VAL A 203 -5.90 6.41 20.93
CA VAL A 203 -5.66 6.20 22.38
C VAL A 203 -4.29 6.70 22.84
N GLY A 204 -3.44 7.23 21.95
CA GLY A 204 -2.07 7.59 22.29
C GLY A 204 -1.60 8.86 21.62
N THR A 205 -1.18 9.83 22.42
CA THR A 205 -0.39 10.98 21.96
C THR A 205 1.01 10.92 22.57
N SER A 206 2.05 11.01 21.75
CA SER A 206 3.43 11.20 22.20
C SER A 206 3.87 12.61 21.84
N ASN A 207 4.33 13.41 22.82
CA ASN A 207 4.72 14.81 22.62
C ASN A 207 3.65 15.66 21.90
N GLY A 208 2.38 15.43 22.21
CA GLY A 208 1.25 16.13 21.59
C GLY A 208 0.92 15.70 20.14
N GLN A 209 1.60 14.70 19.59
CA GLN A 209 1.32 14.13 18.27
C GLN A 209 0.68 12.74 18.37
N PRO A 210 -0.29 12.39 17.51
CA PRO A 210 -0.88 11.06 17.49
C PRO A 210 0.19 9.98 17.26
N VAL A 211 0.20 8.94 18.10
CA VAL A 211 1.08 7.79 17.91
C VAL A 211 0.53 6.95 16.75
N ALA A 212 1.36 6.63 15.77
CA ALA A 212 0.94 5.74 14.69
C ALA A 212 0.77 4.30 15.21
N GLN A 213 -0.35 3.67 14.88
CA GLN A 213 -0.61 2.25 15.09
C GLN A 213 -0.90 1.56 13.75
N TYR A 214 -0.48 0.30 13.62
CA TYR A 214 -0.82 -0.49 12.45
C TYR A 214 -2.26 -0.97 12.52
N CYS A 215 -3.04 -0.71 11.46
CA CYS A 215 -4.44 -1.10 11.34
C CYS A 215 -4.72 -1.75 9.99
N VAL A 216 -5.80 -2.52 9.92
CA VAL A 216 -6.36 -3.01 8.66
C VAL A 216 -6.93 -1.85 7.84
N HIS A 217 -6.49 -1.73 6.59
CA HIS A 217 -7.09 -0.86 5.58
C HIS A 217 -7.63 -1.71 4.42
N VAL A 218 -8.91 -1.52 4.07
CA VAL A 218 -9.62 -2.31 3.06
C VAL A 218 -9.61 -1.57 1.75
N PHE A 219 -9.19 -2.23 0.67
CA PHE A 219 -9.05 -1.63 -0.66
C PHE A 219 -10.19 -2.00 -1.62
N SER A 220 -11.05 -2.95 -1.25
CA SER A 220 -12.16 -3.40 -2.09
C SER A 220 -13.52 -2.89 -1.60
N ARG A 221 -14.35 -2.45 -2.55
CA ARG A 221 -15.77 -2.10 -2.33
C ARG A 221 -16.68 -3.32 -2.25
N ASN A 222 -16.19 -4.48 -2.68
CA ASN A 222 -16.99 -5.69 -2.90
C ASN A 222 -17.06 -6.58 -1.65
N ALA A 223 -16.53 -6.12 -0.51
CA ALA A 223 -16.60 -6.83 0.77
C ALA A 223 -17.16 -5.94 1.90
N PRO A 224 -18.40 -5.43 1.79
CA PRO A 224 -18.97 -4.51 2.77
C PRO A 224 -19.06 -5.10 4.18
N ARG A 225 -19.28 -6.42 4.31
CA ARG A 225 -19.27 -7.11 5.62
C ARG A 225 -17.88 -7.13 6.25
N PHE A 226 -16.84 -7.44 5.46
CA PHE A 226 -15.47 -7.46 5.96
C PHE A 226 -15.02 -6.07 6.39
N TYR A 227 -15.29 -5.06 5.55
CA TYR A 227 -15.01 -3.66 5.87
C TYR A 227 -15.61 -3.26 7.22
N ARG A 228 -16.91 -3.48 7.44
CA ARG A 228 -17.57 -3.08 8.70
C ARG A 228 -16.99 -3.73 9.96
N SER A 229 -16.50 -4.96 9.85
CA SER A 229 -15.99 -5.71 11.00
C SER A 229 -14.50 -5.51 11.25
N TYR A 230 -13.71 -5.27 10.20
CA TYR A 230 -12.26 -5.33 10.29
C TYR A 230 -11.55 -4.04 9.89
N HIS A 231 -12.18 -3.10 9.18
CA HIS A 231 -11.51 -1.85 8.84
C HIS A 231 -11.15 -1.05 10.10
N ASN A 232 -9.97 -0.45 10.11
CA ASN A 232 -9.40 0.24 11.27
C ASN A 232 -9.23 -0.62 12.53
N MET A 233 -9.40 -1.96 12.42
CA MET A 233 -9.02 -2.87 13.49
C MET A 233 -7.49 -2.81 13.68
N PRO A 234 -7.01 -2.52 14.91
CA PRO A 234 -5.59 -2.52 15.21
C PRO A 234 -4.98 -3.92 15.03
N ALA A 235 -3.78 -3.98 14.48
CA ALA A 235 -2.99 -5.20 14.43
C ALA A 235 -2.28 -5.39 15.77
N LEU A 236 -2.77 -6.35 16.56
CA LEU A 236 -2.35 -6.60 17.94
C LEU A 236 -1.06 -7.40 18.05
N ASN A 237 -0.81 -8.34 17.13
CA ASN A 237 0.34 -9.24 17.21
C ASN A 237 1.09 -9.31 15.88
N LEU A 238 1.86 -8.25 15.61
CA LEU A 238 2.82 -8.19 14.51
C LEU A 238 4.22 -8.68 14.94
N ASN A 239 4.31 -9.35 16.09
CA ASN A 239 5.59 -9.81 16.62
C ASN A 239 6.28 -10.74 15.62
N GLY A 240 7.54 -10.43 15.33
CA GLY A 240 8.35 -11.21 14.40
C GLY A 240 8.26 -10.73 12.94
N THR A 241 7.29 -9.89 12.53
CA THR A 241 7.36 -9.27 11.20
C THR A 241 8.18 -7.97 11.20
N ARG A 242 8.43 -7.43 10.01
CA ARG A 242 9.19 -6.19 9.79
C ARG A 242 8.33 -5.21 9.00
N ARG A 243 8.48 -3.92 9.29
CA ARG A 243 7.73 -2.86 8.58
C ARG A 243 7.97 -2.91 7.07
N GLU A 244 9.15 -3.38 6.65
CA GLU A 244 9.55 -3.50 5.26
C GLU A 244 8.69 -4.53 4.51
N TYR A 245 8.35 -5.65 5.15
CA TYR A 245 7.43 -6.63 4.57
C TYR A 245 6.01 -6.08 4.51
N LEU A 246 5.54 -5.39 5.56
CA LEU A 246 4.21 -4.76 5.55
C LEU A 246 4.11 -3.67 4.47
N PHE A 247 5.16 -2.88 4.29
CA PHE A 247 5.23 -1.84 3.26
C PHE A 247 5.22 -2.45 1.86
N ALA A 248 6.00 -3.52 1.64
CA ALA A 248 5.97 -4.28 0.39
C ALA A 248 4.59 -4.89 0.13
N ARG A 249 3.91 -5.40 1.17
CA ARG A 249 2.53 -5.89 1.04
C ARG A 249 1.57 -4.78 0.65
N PHE A 250 1.64 -3.62 1.30
CA PHE A 250 0.82 -2.47 0.93
C PHE A 250 1.05 -2.08 -0.54
N ALA A 251 2.30 -2.01 -0.99
CA ALA A 251 2.62 -1.79 -2.40
C ALA A 251 1.99 -2.86 -3.31
N TRP A 252 2.17 -4.15 -2.99
CA TRP A 252 1.58 -5.28 -3.75
C TRP A 252 0.06 -5.13 -3.90
N THR A 253 -0.64 -4.75 -2.84
CA THR A 253 -2.08 -4.46 -2.89
C THR A 253 -2.41 -3.23 -3.74
N VAL A 254 -1.64 -2.16 -3.63
CA VAL A 254 -1.85 -0.92 -4.41
C VAL A 254 -1.71 -1.16 -5.91
N PHE A 255 -0.73 -1.95 -6.35
CA PHE A 255 -0.52 -2.23 -7.78
C PHE A 255 -1.72 -2.92 -8.43
N THR A 256 -2.49 -3.72 -7.68
CA THR A 256 -3.73 -4.34 -8.20
C THR A 256 -4.84 -3.34 -8.56
N LEU A 257 -4.70 -2.08 -8.16
CA LEU A 257 -5.67 -1.03 -8.43
C LEU A 257 -5.34 -0.23 -9.71
N LEU A 258 -4.22 -0.53 -10.38
CA LEU A 258 -3.74 0.22 -11.55
C LEU A 258 -4.26 -0.27 -12.90
N ASP A 259 -4.90 -1.44 -12.97
CA ASP A 259 -5.30 -2.08 -14.22
C ASP A 259 -6.08 -1.12 -15.13
N THR A 260 -6.99 -0.33 -14.56
CA THR A 260 -7.80 0.63 -15.32
C THR A 260 -6.95 1.71 -16.00
N PHE A 261 -5.81 2.11 -15.41
CA PHE A 261 -4.93 3.11 -15.98
C PHE A 261 -3.94 2.50 -16.99
N ILE A 262 -3.31 1.38 -16.63
CA ILE A 262 -2.27 0.71 -17.44
C ILE A 262 -2.87 0.04 -18.68
N LEU A 263 -4.02 -0.63 -18.54
CA LEU A 263 -4.65 -1.42 -19.61
C LEU A 263 -5.63 -0.61 -20.46
N ALA A 264 -5.66 0.72 -20.31
CA ALA A 264 -6.61 1.61 -20.99
C ALA A 264 -6.42 1.73 -22.52
N ASN A 265 -5.56 0.90 -23.13
CA ASN A 265 -5.14 0.96 -24.53
C ASN A 265 -4.69 2.36 -25.00
N VAL A 266 -4.03 3.11 -24.11
CA VAL A 266 -3.44 4.43 -24.39
C VAL A 266 -1.97 4.40 -24.02
N SER A 267 -1.14 5.13 -24.76
CA SER A 267 0.28 5.18 -24.46
C SER A 267 0.56 5.79 -23.08
N ARG A 268 1.40 5.11 -22.29
CA ARG A 268 1.81 5.54 -20.95
C ARG A 268 3.32 5.72 -20.87
N ASN A 269 3.74 6.73 -20.11
CA ASN A 269 5.12 6.79 -19.62
C ASN A 269 5.25 5.79 -18.47
N ILE A 270 6.08 4.77 -18.65
CA ILE A 270 6.33 3.78 -17.61
C ILE A 270 7.77 3.87 -17.08
N ALA A 271 7.94 3.56 -15.79
CA ALA A 271 9.23 3.41 -15.16
C ALA A 271 9.55 1.92 -15.06
N LEU A 272 10.60 1.50 -15.77
CA LEU A 272 11.10 0.13 -15.72
C LEU A 272 12.49 0.08 -15.10
N PRO A 273 12.80 -0.94 -14.31
CA PRO A 273 14.12 -1.10 -13.73
C PRO A 273 15.15 -1.47 -14.80
N ARG A 274 16.19 -0.66 -14.96
CA ARG A 274 17.34 -0.94 -15.83
C ARG A 274 18.35 -1.79 -15.07
N ARG A 275 18.80 -2.88 -15.68
CA ARG A 275 19.96 -3.64 -15.19
C ARG A 275 21.24 -2.97 -15.70
N HIS A 276 22.04 -2.37 -14.82
CA HIS A 276 23.45 -2.10 -15.16
C HIS A 276 24.33 -3.27 -14.74
N LEU A 277 25.38 -3.51 -15.54
CA LEU A 277 26.40 -4.54 -15.30
C LEU A 277 27.23 -4.28 -14.02
N GLN A 278 27.17 -3.08 -13.44
CA GLN A 278 27.98 -2.66 -12.28
C GLN A 278 27.19 -2.55 -10.96
N GLY A 279 25.97 -3.11 -10.88
CA GLY A 279 25.21 -3.19 -9.62
C GLY A 279 24.53 -1.90 -9.16
N THR A 280 24.67 -0.79 -9.89
CA THR A 280 23.86 0.42 -9.72
C THR A 280 22.55 0.29 -10.50
N TYR A 281 21.41 0.45 -9.82
CA TYR A 281 20.10 0.37 -10.46
C TYR A 281 19.63 1.78 -10.85
N SER A 282 19.20 1.94 -12.11
CA SER A 282 18.54 3.13 -12.60
C SER A 282 17.16 2.75 -13.16
N SER A 283 16.21 3.67 -13.19
CA SER A 283 14.93 3.47 -13.87
C SER A 283 14.99 4.08 -15.26
N THR A 284 14.65 3.31 -16.29
CA THR A 284 14.43 3.89 -17.63
C THR A 284 12.97 4.32 -17.71
N THR A 285 12.74 5.55 -18.18
CA THR A 285 11.39 6.02 -18.53
C THR A 285 11.19 5.90 -20.02
N LEU A 286 10.12 5.22 -20.45
CA LEU A 286 9.80 5.05 -21.86
C LEU A 286 8.30 5.28 -22.08
N PRO A 287 7.90 5.97 -23.16
CA PRO A 287 6.53 5.90 -23.64
C PRO A 287 6.31 4.52 -24.26
N VAL A 288 5.31 3.79 -23.78
CA VAL A 288 4.95 2.47 -24.30
C VAL A 288 3.53 2.53 -24.87
N GLY A 289 3.29 1.85 -25.99
CA GLY A 289 1.99 1.82 -26.66
C GLY A 289 0.93 1.08 -25.84
N GLY A 290 -0.35 1.47 -25.97
CA GLY A 290 -1.45 0.84 -25.22
C GLY A 290 -1.58 -0.66 -25.44
N GLN A 291 -1.49 -1.10 -26.70
CA GLN A 291 -1.56 -2.52 -27.06
C GLN A 291 -0.36 -3.32 -26.54
N GLU A 292 0.82 -2.72 -26.55
CA GLU A 292 2.03 -3.33 -26.01
C GLU A 292 1.93 -3.52 -24.49
N LEU A 293 1.43 -2.52 -23.77
CA LEU A 293 1.13 -2.64 -22.33
C LEU A 293 0.10 -3.73 -22.06
N TYR A 294 -1.00 -3.76 -22.81
CA TYR A 294 -2.02 -4.79 -22.66
C TYR A 294 -1.40 -6.18 -22.81
N ASN A 295 -0.71 -6.43 -23.93
CA ASN A 295 -0.09 -7.72 -24.19
C ASN A 295 0.97 -8.11 -23.13
N SER A 296 1.69 -7.14 -22.57
CA SER A 296 2.74 -7.41 -21.57
C SER A 296 2.20 -7.71 -20.18
N TYR A 297 1.00 -7.24 -19.83
CA TYR A 297 0.47 -7.26 -18.46
C TYR A 297 -0.88 -7.99 -18.32
N THR A 298 -1.43 -8.58 -19.39
CA THR A 298 -2.62 -9.46 -19.32
C THR A 298 -2.34 -10.91 -19.73
N GLY A 299 -1.08 -11.28 -19.96
CA GLY A 299 -0.64 -12.61 -20.42
C GLY A 299 -0.43 -13.61 -19.31
#